data_AF-A0A6G2DDU6-F1
#
_entry.id   AF-A0A6G2DDU6-F1
#
_cell.length_a   1.000
_cell.length_b   1.000
_cell.length_c   1.000
_cell.angle_alpha   90.00
_cell.angle_beta   90.00
_cell.angle_gamma   90.00
#
_symmetry.space_group_name_H-M   'P 1'
#
loop_
_entity.id
_entity.type
_entity.pdbx_description
1 polymer ?
#
loop_
_entity_poly.entity_id
_entity_poly.type
_entity_poly.pdbx_seq_one_letter_code
_entity_poly.pdbx_strand_id
1 'polypeptide(L)' 'DFELMKKLADFNIPVIAEGKIHYPEQLKKAYSLGVTSVVIGGAITRPKEIAQRFINVIK' A
#
# COMPACT_ATOMS: atom_id res chain seq x y z
N ASP A 1 2.57 3.99 5.04
CA ASP A 1 2.36 5.06 6.03
C ASP A 1 1.45 6.09 5.39
N PHE A 2 0.19 6.17 5.83
CA PHE A 2 -0.79 7.05 5.20
C PHE A 2 -0.60 8.53 5.57
N GLU A 3 -0.06 8.83 6.76
CA GLU A 3 0.21 10.21 7.14
C GLU A 3 1.35 10.81 6.32
N LEU A 4 2.40 10.03 6.12
CA LEU A 4 3.52 10.43 5.26
C LEU A 4 3.05 10.67 3.82
N MET A 5 2.24 9.75 3.26
CA MET A 5 1.69 9.91 1.90
C MET A 5 0.92 11.23 1.76
N LYS A 6 0.03 11.52 2.72
CA LYS A 6 -0.77 12.75 2.70
C LYS A 6 0.13 13.99 2.76
N LYS A 7 1.05 14.05 3.73
CA LYS A 7 1.97 15.19 3.90
C LYS A 7 2.75 15.47 2.62
N LEU A 8 3.28 14.43 1.96
CA LEU A 8 4.05 14.59 0.73
C LEU A 8 3.18 15.01 -0.46
N ALA A 9 1.97 14.46 -0.57
CA ALA A 9 1.03 14.83 -1.62
C ALA A 9 0.58 16.30 -1.48
N ASP A 10 0.40 16.78 -0.25
CA ASP A 10 0.04 18.18 0.05
C ASP A 10 1.13 19.19 -0.38
N PHE A 11 2.40 18.76 -0.53
CA PHE A 11 3.49 19.59 -1.09
C PHE A 11 3.46 19.70 -2.62
N ASN A 12 2.44 19.12 -3.27
CA ASN A 12 2.21 19.20 -4.72
C ASN A 12 3.39 18.65 -5.56
N ILE A 13 4.14 17.70 -5.00
CA ILE A 13 5.18 16.93 -5.70
C ILE A 13 4.61 15.57 -6.14
N PRO A 14 5.10 14.96 -7.23
CA PRO A 14 4.70 13.61 -7.60
C PRO A 14 5.12 12.62 -6.52
N VAL A 15 4.15 11.89 -5.94
CA VAL A 15 4.39 10.90 -4.89
C VAL A 15 4.06 9.51 -5.43
N ILE A 16 5.05 8.60 -5.39
CA ILE A 16 4.83 7.17 -5.60
C ILE A 16 4.77 6.50 -4.24
N ALA A 17 3.60 5.97 -3.88
CA ALA A 17 3.43 5.22 -2.64
C ALA A 17 3.94 3.79 -2.81
N GLU A 18 4.99 3.42 -2.07
CA GLU A 18 5.53 2.06 -2.08
C GLU A 18 5.53 1.44 -0.68
N GLY A 19 5.25 0.14 -0.64
CA GLY A 19 5.43 -0.69 0.55
C GLY A 19 4.16 -0.86 1.40
N LYS A 20 4.00 -2.10 1.91
CA LYS A 20 2.95 -2.50 2.86
C LYS A 20 1.50 -2.20 2.42
N ILE A 21 1.24 -2.10 1.11
CA ILE A 21 -0.10 -2.11 0.52
C ILE A 21 -0.45 -3.57 0.21
N HIS A 22 -1.26 -4.19 1.07
CA HIS A 22 -1.63 -5.60 1.01
C HIS A 22 -3.06 -5.86 0.50
N TYR A 23 -3.96 -4.88 0.62
CA TYR A 23 -5.38 -5.06 0.30
C TYR A 23 -5.92 -3.96 -0.62
N PRO A 24 -6.94 -4.25 -1.46
CA PRO A 24 -7.54 -3.26 -2.37
C PRO A 24 -8.04 -1.98 -1.68
N GLU A 25 -8.53 -2.07 -0.45
CA GLU A 25 -9.01 -0.93 0.33
C GLU A 25 -7.85 0.02 0.69
N GLN A 26 -6.66 -0.53 0.92
CA GLN A 26 -5.45 0.26 1.16
C GLN A 26 -4.98 0.97 -0.11
N LEU A 27 -5.11 0.32 -1.28
CA LEU A 27 -4.84 0.93 -2.58
C LEU A 27 -5.80 2.12 -2.83
N LYS A 28 -7.11 1.91 -2.62
CA LYS A 28 -8.12 2.98 -2.72
C LYS A 28 -7.80 4.13 -1.78
N LYS A 29 -7.42 3.83 -0.54
CA LYS A 29 -7.02 4.84 0.44
C LYS A 29 -5.78 5.60 0.00
N ALA A 30 -4.74 4.93 -0.51
CA ALA A 30 -3.52 5.60 -0.98
C ALA A 30 -3.84 6.62 -2.07
N TYR A 31 -4.61 6.25 -3.09
CA TYR A 31 -5.04 7.19 -4.14
C TYR A 31 -5.89 8.34 -3.61
N SER A 32 -6.76 8.10 -2.63
CA SER A 32 -7.57 9.18 -2.02
C SER A 32 -6.74 10.24 -1.28
N LEU A 33 -5.46 9.96 -1.00
CA LEU A 33 -4.53 10.90 -0.36
C LEU A 33 -3.73 11.74 -1.36
N GLY A 34 -3.98 11.60 -2.67
CA GLY A 34 -3.35 12.42 -3.71
C GLY A 34 -2.01 11.88 -4.23
N VAL A 35 -1.67 10.62 -3.96
CA VAL A 35 -0.47 10.00 -4.55
C VAL A 35 -0.65 9.81 -6.05
N THR A 36 0.43 9.99 -6.81
CA THR A 36 0.44 9.85 -8.28
C THR A 36 0.33 8.39 -8.71
N SER A 37 0.99 7.48 -7.99
CA SER A 37 1.01 6.05 -8.30
C SER A 37 1.28 5.22 -7.04
N VAL A 38 1.02 3.91 -7.12
CA VAL A 38 1.23 2.96 -6.04
C VAL A 38 1.99 1.73 -6.55
N VAL A 39 3.08 1.37 -5.87
CA VAL A 39 3.88 0.16 -6.15
C VAL A 39 3.49 -0.95 -5.16
N ILE A 40 3.05 -2.08 -5.71
CA ILE A 40 2.59 -3.24 -4.95
C ILE A 40 3.47 -4.45 -5.26
N GLY A 41 4.24 -4.91 -4.26
CA GLY A 41 5.08 -6.11 -4.35
C GLY A 41 4.46 -7.30 -3.63
N GLY A 42 4.74 -7.44 -2.33
CA GLY A 42 4.45 -8.64 -1.53
C GLY A 42 2.98 -9.08 -1.44
N ALA A 43 2.05 -8.21 -1.83
CA ALA A 43 0.64 -8.56 -1.95
C ALA A 43 0.29 -9.35 -3.21
N ILE A 44 1.10 -9.25 -4.27
CA ILE A 44 0.85 -9.80 -5.60
C ILE A 44 1.91 -10.85 -5.97
N THR A 45 3.19 -10.53 -5.80
CA THR A 45 4.30 -11.31 -6.38
C THR A 45 5.06 -12.18 -5.37
N ARG A 46 4.64 -12.23 -4.10
CA ARG A 46 5.31 -13.02 -3.04
C ARG A 46 4.36 -14.07 -2.46
N PRO A 47 4.18 -15.24 -3.12
CA PRO A 47 3.19 -16.25 -2.74
C PRO A 47 3.35 -16.75 -1.30
N LYS A 48 4.59 -16.87 -0.80
CA LYS A 48 4.86 -17.24 0.60
C LYS A 48 4.26 -16.24 1.59
N GLU A 49 4.41 -14.93 1.34
CA GLU A 49 3.87 -13.88 2.22
C GLU A 49 2.35 -13.81 2.12
N ILE A 50 1.79 -14.03 0.92
CA ILE A 50 0.34 -14.12 0.71
C ILE A 50 -0.23 -15.26 1.55
N ALA A 51 0.30 -16.48 1.41
CA ALA A 51 -0.15 -17.63 2.18
C ALA A 51 0.02 -17.44 3.70
N GLN A 52 1.13 -16.82 4.14
CA GLN A 52 1.38 -16.57 5.56
C GLN A 52 0.31 -15.65 6.18
N ARG A 53 -0.20 -14.65 5.44
CA ARG A 53 -1.30 -13.79 5.92
C ARG A 53 -2.57 -14.59 6.20
N PHE A 54 -2.91 -15.57 5.36
CA PHE A 54 -4.07 -16.45 5.60
C PHE A 54 -3.84 -17.38 6.79
N ILE A 55 -2.67 -18.02 6.88
CA ILE A 55 -2.32 -18.91 7.99
C ILE A 55 -2.38 -18.18 9.34
N ASN A 56 -1.94 -16.92 9.39
CA ASN A 56 -1.93 -16.13 10.62
C ASN A 56 -3.32 -15.76 11.14
N VAL A 57 -4.39 -15.91 10.35
CA VAL A 57 -5.77 -15.63 10.79
C VAL A 57 -6.37 -16.81 11.56
N ILE A 58 -5.85 -18.03 11.35
CA ILE A 58 -6.35 -19.27 11.96
C ILE A 58 -5.45 -19.83 13.06
N LYS A 59 -4.27 -19.22 13.27
CA LYS A 59 -3.39 -19.50 14.40
C LYS A 59 -3.78 -18.63 15.58
#